data_AF-A0A7W6EPQ5-F1
#
_entry.id   AF-A0A7W6EPQ5-F1
#
_cell.length_a   1.000
_cell.length_b   1.000
_cell.length_c   1.000
_cell.angle_alpha   90.00
_cell.angle_beta   90.00
_cell.angle_gamma   90.00
#
_symmetry.space_group_name_H-M   'P 1'
#
loop_
_entity.id
_entity.type
_entity.pdbx_description
1 polymer ?
#
loop_
_entity_poly.entity_id
_entity_poly.type
_entity_poly.pdbx_seq_one_letter_code
_entity_poly.pdbx_strand_id
1 'polypeptide(L)'
;MNYSKTFTQLLNKPKETMGIVEFVLDRERRLSEQRGEKKGKEAQKLAFVLKMIKSTDFDDAQIAGLADVTLDVVKKIRLEHK
;
A
#
# COMPACT_ATOMS: atom_id res chain seq x y z
N MET A 1 58.74 13.70 -5.39
CA MET A 1 57.62 13.03 -4.70
C MET A 1 56.31 13.57 -5.27
N ASN A 2 55.52 12.73 -5.96
CA ASN A 2 54.29 13.16 -6.66
C ASN A 2 53.08 13.09 -5.72
N TYR A 3 52.91 14.12 -4.89
CA TYR A 3 51.79 14.27 -3.93
C TYR A 3 50.39 14.36 -4.59
N SER A 4 50.32 14.56 -5.90
CA SER A 4 49.06 14.65 -6.65
C SER A 4 48.33 13.31 -6.81
N LYS A 5 49.08 12.20 -6.94
CA LYS A 5 48.49 10.86 -7.16
C LYS A 5 47.86 10.27 -5.90
N THR A 6 48.41 10.57 -4.73
CA THR A 6 47.91 10.09 -3.44
C THR A 6 46.63 10.81 -3.01
N PHE A 7 46.47 12.08 -3.39
CA PHE A 7 45.27 12.85 -3.08
C PHE A 7 44.05 12.37 -3.88
N THR A 8 44.23 12.03 -5.16
CA THR A 8 43.13 11.49 -6.01
C THR A 8 42.64 10.12 -5.53
N GLN A 9 43.53 9.30 -4.96
CA GLN A 9 43.17 8.00 -4.39
C GLN A 9 42.38 8.11 -3.08
N LEU A 10 42.56 9.19 -2.31
CA LEU A 10 41.79 9.43 -1.08
C LEU A 10 40.39 9.98 -1.35
N LEU A 11 40.19 10.76 -2.43
CA LEU A 11 38.87 11.26 -2.83
C LEU A 11 37.96 10.19 -3.47
N ASN A 12 38.53 9.10 -4.00
CA ASN A 12 37.79 8.00 -4.62
C ASN A 12 37.30 6.95 -3.60
N LYS A 13 37.32 7.24 -2.30
CA LYS A 13 36.65 6.38 -1.32
C LYS A 13 35.14 6.54 -1.47
N PRO A 14 34.38 5.48 -1.82
CA PRO A 14 32.93 5.56 -1.79
C PRO A 14 32.50 5.93 -0.36
N LYS A 15 31.69 6.98 -0.23
CA LYS A 15 31.21 7.45 1.07
C LYS A 15 30.47 6.31 1.77
N GLU A 16 31.03 5.84 2.89
CA GLU A 16 30.52 4.80 3.79
C GLU A 16 29.21 5.16 4.53
N THR A 17 28.44 6.13 4.04
CA THR A 17 27.14 6.49 4.63
C THR A 17 25.98 5.85 3.89
N MET A 18 26.11 4.57 3.53
CA MET A 18 24.97 3.76 3.08
C MET A 18 24.02 3.40 4.23
N GLY A 19 24.49 3.30 5.48
CA GLY A 19 23.62 2.82 6.57
C GLY A 19 22.38 3.68 6.86
N ILE A 20 22.49 5.01 6.76
CA ILE A 20 21.33 5.92 6.97
C ILE A 20 20.44 5.93 5.72
N VAL A 21 21.03 5.91 4.52
CA VAL A 21 20.29 5.95 3.26
C VAL A 21 19.51 4.65 3.05
N GLU A 22 20.14 3.50 3.28
CA GLU A 22 19.51 2.17 3.26
C GLU A 22 18.37 2.07 4.27
N PHE A 23 18.58 2.56 5.50
CA PHE A 23 17.54 2.57 6.52
C PHE A 23 16.32 3.42 6.12
N VAL A 24 16.53 4.60 5.54
CA VAL A 24 15.45 5.45 5.04
C VAL A 24 14.71 4.77 3.88
N LEU A 25 15.42 4.19 2.92
CA LEU A 25 14.83 3.48 1.78
C LEU A 25 14.03 2.24 2.24
N ASP A 26 14.55 1.45 3.17
CA ASP A 26 13.84 0.29 3.73
C ASP A 26 12.62 0.68 4.57
N ARG A 27 12.69 1.84 5.25
CA ARG A 27 11.54 2.38 5.96
C ARG A 27 10.45 2.82 5.00
N GLU A 28 10.80 3.49 3.91
CA GLU A 28 9.85 3.91 2.87
C GLU A 28 9.24 2.71 2.14
N ARG A 29 10.02 1.67 1.85
CA ARG A 29 9.53 0.41 1.28
C ARG A 29 8.49 -0.25 2.18
N ARG A 30 8.79 -0.42 3.48
CA ARG A 30 7.85 -0.97 4.47
C ARG A 30 6.57 -0.15 4.62
N LEU A 31 6.68 1.18 4.64
CA LEU A 31 5.50 2.06 4.67
C LEU A 31 4.65 1.93 3.41
N SER A 32 5.28 1.77 2.26
CA SER A 32 4.61 1.63 0.97
C SER A 32 3.89 0.28 0.87
N GLU A 33 4.51 -0.81 1.33
CA GLU A 33 3.91 -2.15 1.40
C GLU A 33 2.67 -2.15 2.32
N GLN A 34 2.79 -1.60 3.53
CA GLN A 34 1.65 -1.50 4.46
C GLN A 34 0.48 -0.65 3.90
N ARG A 35 0.79 0.41 3.14
CA ARG A 35 -0.23 1.21 2.45
C ARG A 35 -0.87 0.43 1.29
N GLY A 36 -0.08 -0.35 0.55
CA GLY A 36 -0.56 -1.23 -0.51
C GLY A 36 -1.52 -2.29 0.01
N GLU A 37 -1.18 -2.95 1.13
CA GLU A 37 -2.04 -3.95 1.76
C GLU A 37 -3.36 -3.38 2.25
N LYS A 38 -3.36 -2.19 2.87
CA LYS A 38 -4.60 -1.54 3.31
C LYS A 38 -5.52 -1.20 2.14
N LYS A 39 -4.97 -0.59 1.08
CA LYS A 39 -5.74 -0.29 -0.14
C LYS A 39 -6.26 -1.56 -0.82
N GLY A 40 -5.46 -2.63 -0.84
CA GLY A 40 -5.86 -3.92 -1.40
C GLY A 40 -7.03 -4.55 -0.63
N LYS A 41 -7.00 -4.50 0.70
CA LYS A 41 -8.09 -5.00 1.56
C LYS A 41 -9.38 -4.21 1.35
N GLU A 42 -9.30 -2.88 1.26
CA GLU A 42 -10.47 -2.04 0.97
C GLU A 42 -11.06 -2.34 -0.41
N ALA A 43 -10.23 -2.44 -1.45
CA ALA A 43 -10.67 -2.78 -2.80
C ALA A 43 -11.31 -4.18 -2.87
N GLN A 44 -10.76 -5.16 -2.14
CA GLN A 44 -11.32 -6.51 -2.05
C GLN A 44 -12.69 -6.50 -1.34
N LYS A 45 -12.85 -5.74 -0.25
CA LYS A 45 -14.15 -5.59 0.44
C LYS A 45 -15.21 -4.99 -0.49
N LEU A 46 -14.86 -3.95 -1.25
CA LEU A 46 -15.78 -3.33 -2.22
C LEU A 46 -16.15 -4.29 -3.36
N ALA A 47 -15.16 -5.00 -3.92
CA ALA A 47 -15.39 -6.01 -4.95
C ALA A 47 -16.26 -7.17 -4.45
N PHE A 48 -16.09 -7.56 -3.18
CA PHE A 48 -16.90 -8.58 -2.54
C PHE A 48 -18.36 -8.12 -2.38
N VAL A 49 -18.60 -6.90 -1.90
CA VAL A 49 -19.95 -6.31 -1.81
C VAL A 49 -20.62 -6.26 -3.19
N LEU A 50 -19.90 -5.84 -4.23
CA LEU A 50 -20.40 -5.83 -5.61
C LEU A 50 -20.80 -7.21 -6.11
N LYS A 51 -19.98 -8.23 -5.81
CA LYS A 51 -20.28 -9.61 -6.17
C LYS A 51 -21.57 -10.07 -5.48
N MET A 52 -21.70 -9.80 -4.18
CA MET A 52 -22.88 -10.15 -3.38
C MET A 52 -24.15 -9.50 -3.92
N ILE A 53 -24.12 -8.20 -4.22
CA ILE A 53 -25.29 -7.49 -4.79
C ILE A 53 -25.74 -8.10 -6.13
N LYS A 54 -24.80 -8.64 -6.93
CA LYS A 54 -25.09 -9.22 -8.25
C LYS A 54 -25.48 -10.69 -8.23
N SER A 55 -24.92 -11.48 -7.32
CA SER A 55 -25.08 -12.94 -7.31
C SER A 55 -26.06 -13.46 -6.27
N THR A 56 -26.49 -12.63 -5.31
CA THR A 56 -27.32 -13.05 -4.19
C THR A 56 -28.41 -12.03 -3.87
N ASP A 57 -29.57 -12.51 -3.43
CA ASP A 57 -30.72 -11.70 -3.01
C ASP A 57 -30.64 -11.25 -1.53
N PHE A 58 -29.42 -11.18 -0.98
CA PHE A 58 -29.24 -10.81 0.42
C PHE A 58 -29.64 -9.36 0.68
N ASP A 59 -30.14 -9.13 1.89
CA ASP A 59 -30.46 -7.79 2.36
C ASP A 59 -29.18 -6.99 2.67
N ASP A 60 -29.26 -5.66 2.57
CA ASP A 60 -28.12 -4.75 2.74
C ASP A 60 -27.43 -4.97 4.11
N ALA A 61 -28.21 -5.32 5.14
CA ALA A 61 -27.71 -5.63 6.47
C ALA A 61 -26.88 -6.91 6.55
N GLN A 62 -27.26 -7.94 5.78
CA GLN A 62 -26.51 -9.19 5.72
C GLN A 62 -25.22 -9.00 4.94
N ILE A 63 -25.27 -8.25 3.84
CA ILE A 63 -24.08 -7.94 3.04
C ILE A 63 -23.08 -7.11 3.84
N ALA A 64 -23.55 -6.10 4.59
CA ALA A 64 -22.72 -5.29 5.48
C ALA A 64 -22.02 -6.13 6.56
N GLY A 65 -22.77 -7.04 7.20
CA GLY A 65 -22.22 -7.95 8.22
C GLY A 65 -21.19 -8.93 7.67
N LEU A 66 -21.40 -9.47 6.46
CA LEU A 66 -20.47 -10.42 5.83
C LEU A 66 -19.21 -9.76 5.29
N ALA A 67 -19.32 -8.55 4.77
CA ALA A 67 -18.20 -7.82 4.17
C ALA A 67 -17.42 -6.96 5.18
N ASP A 68 -17.86 -6.89 6.43
CA ASP A 68 -17.29 -6.04 7.48
C ASP A 68 -17.16 -4.59 7.00
N VAL A 69 -18.28 -4.05 6.52
CA VAL A 69 -18.47 -2.67 6.03
C VAL A 69 -19.78 -2.11 6.58
N THR A 70 -19.93 -0.79 6.58
CA THR A 70 -21.17 -0.16 7.06
C THR A 70 -22.31 -0.27 6.05
N LEU A 71 -23.56 -0.22 6.54
CA LEU A 71 -24.77 -0.22 5.71
C LEU A 71 -24.74 0.88 4.64
N ASP A 72 -24.21 2.05 5.00
CA ASP A 72 -24.13 3.20 4.10
C ASP A 72 -23.25 2.93 2.88
N VAL A 73 -22.18 2.14 3.05
CA VAL A 73 -21.29 1.74 1.95
C VAL A 73 -22.03 0.82 0.99
N VAL A 74 -22.74 -0.18 1.51
CA VAL A 74 -23.55 -1.10 0.69
C VAL A 74 -24.63 -0.35 -0.09
N LYS A 75 -25.36 0.56 0.59
CA LYS A 75 -26.39 1.39 -0.05
C LYS A 75 -25.83 2.29 -1.15
N LYS A 76 -24.68 2.93 -0.91
CA LYS A 76 -24.00 3.75 -1.94
C LYS A 76 -23.65 2.92 -3.17
N ILE A 77 -23.04 1.75 -2.96
CA ILE A 77 -22.66 0.85 -4.06
C ILE A 77 -23.89 0.36 -4.82
N ARG A 78 -24.99 0.06 -4.12
CA ARG A 78 -26.25 -0.39 -4.73
C ARG A 78 -26.92 0.69 -5.56
N LEU A 79 -26.83 1.96 -5.14
CA LEU A 79 -27.34 3.11 -5.92
C LEU A 79 -26.47 3.39 -7.15
N GLU A 80 -25.17 3.25 -7.03
CA GLU A 80 -24.20 3.51 -8.11
C GLU A 80 -24.23 2.43 -9.22
N HIS A 81 -24.69 1.22 -8.88
CA HIS A 81 -24.82 0.08 -9.80
C HIS A 81 -26.26 -0.29 -10.16
N LYS A 82 -27.23 0.60 -9.90
CA LYS A 82 -28.61 0.47 -10.36
C LYS A 82 -28.78 1.07 -11.76
#